data_AF-A0A258BXC0-F1
#
_entry.id   AF-A0A258BXC0-F1
#
_cell.length_a   1.000
_cell.length_b   1.000
_cell.length_c   1.000
_cell.angle_alpha   90.00
_cell.angle_beta   90.00
_cell.angle_gamma   90.00
#
_symmetry.space_group_name_H-M   'P 1'
#
loop_
_entity.id
_entity.type
_entity.pdbx_description
1 polymer ?
#
loop_
_entity_poly.entity_id
_entity_poly.type
_entity_poly.pdbx_seq_one_letter_code
_entity_poly.pdbx_strand_id
1 'polypeptide(L)'
;MRAEAMGDVIQTAPKAPTGASWSDEAAAAGWLDRGTSIVLVRWILGVQCLVSGLNWWFKILPFPNMFDPVGLPMKHAIVAIMIDTGWMFTAAKLVEILVGLALLTNRFAVLMLVVAFPVLMMTFALDAVSFGHAVAGAFAGEVTGRNLWAAFLDMIFFGGAVFLMQGHLMLEWFANYRHLLVATPDGVAPAGWSCPRLMAALRWASILIGGASTIWILGMIPFRASGAHGP
;
A
#
# COMPACT_ATOMS: atom_id res chain seq x y z
N MET A 1 -32.02 35.86 -52.48
CA MET A 1 -32.98 34.89 -51.89
C MET A 1 -32.21 33.64 -51.47
N ARG A 2 -32.27 33.33 -50.17
CA ARG A 2 -32.00 32.05 -49.48
C ARG A 2 -30.67 31.31 -49.72
N ALA A 3 -29.78 31.46 -48.73
CA ALA A 3 -28.87 30.40 -48.28
C ALA A 3 -28.64 30.53 -46.76
N GLU A 4 -29.73 30.57 -45.99
CA GLU A 4 -29.74 30.39 -44.54
C GLU A 4 -30.53 29.11 -44.26
N ALA A 5 -29.85 27.97 -44.16
CA ALA A 5 -30.43 26.72 -43.66
C ALA A 5 -29.35 25.65 -43.45
N MET A 6 -28.38 25.91 -42.56
CA MET A 6 -27.43 24.85 -42.16
C MET A 6 -26.91 25.02 -40.73
N GLY A 7 -27.71 25.69 -39.86
CA GLY A 7 -27.34 26.00 -38.48
C GLY A 7 -27.99 25.13 -37.39
N ASP A 8 -28.88 24.19 -37.73
CA ASP A 8 -29.79 23.57 -36.75
C ASP A 8 -29.62 22.05 -36.57
N VAL A 9 -28.40 21.54 -36.75
CA VAL A 9 -28.06 20.15 -36.40
C VAL A 9 -26.87 20.13 -35.43
N ILE A 10 -26.89 21.00 -34.42
CA ILE A 10 -26.19 20.71 -33.17
C ILE A 10 -27.15 19.86 -32.35
N GLN A 11 -26.96 18.56 -32.50
CA GLN A 11 -27.55 17.51 -31.68
C GLN A 11 -27.62 17.94 -30.22
N THR A 12 -28.85 18.11 -29.74
CA THR A 12 -29.15 17.99 -28.31
C THR A 12 -28.74 16.58 -27.89
N ALA A 13 -27.53 16.45 -27.34
CA ALA A 13 -27.09 15.22 -26.72
C ALA A 13 -28.18 14.79 -25.71
N PRO A 14 -28.58 13.51 -25.68
CA PRO A 14 -29.56 13.04 -24.71
C PRO A 14 -29.06 13.40 -23.31
N LYS A 15 -29.85 14.21 -22.59
CA LYS A 15 -29.61 14.53 -21.19
C LYS A 15 -29.51 13.20 -20.45
N ALA A 16 -28.32 12.91 -19.91
CA ALA A 16 -28.06 11.67 -19.19
C ALA A 16 -29.18 11.46 -18.16
N PRO A 17 -29.69 10.22 -17.98
CA PRO A 17 -30.75 9.95 -17.03
C PRO A 17 -30.31 10.47 -15.67
N THR A 18 -31.12 11.37 -15.09
CA THR A 18 -31.05 11.83 -13.71
C THR A 18 -31.43 10.66 -12.78
N GLY A 19 -30.64 9.60 -12.80
CA GLY A 19 -30.47 8.72 -11.65
C GLY A 19 -29.48 9.39 -10.72
N ALA A 20 -29.71 9.28 -9.41
CA ALA A 20 -28.77 9.72 -8.40
C ALA A 20 -27.34 9.37 -8.84
N SER A 21 -26.49 10.39 -8.94
CA SER A 21 -25.10 10.14 -9.30
C SER A 21 -24.51 9.22 -8.24
N TRP A 22 -23.60 8.31 -8.58
CA TRP A 22 -22.99 7.42 -7.60
C TRP A 22 -22.36 8.16 -6.40
N SER A 23 -22.01 9.44 -6.59
CA SER A 23 -21.64 10.36 -5.52
C SER A 23 -22.73 10.56 -4.47
N ASP A 24 -24.00 10.60 -4.87
CA ASP A 24 -25.15 10.85 -4.00
C ASP A 24 -25.49 9.62 -3.14
N GLU A 25 -25.40 8.41 -3.69
CA GLU A 25 -25.59 7.15 -2.93
C GLU A 25 -24.40 6.83 -2.01
N ALA A 26 -23.17 7.13 -2.44
CA ALA A 26 -21.97 6.99 -1.61
C ALA A 26 -21.88 8.07 -0.52
N ALA A 27 -22.40 9.27 -0.76
CA ALA A 27 -22.55 10.33 0.24
C ALA A 27 -23.65 10.00 1.27
N ALA A 28 -24.73 9.32 0.85
CA ALA A 28 -25.80 8.87 1.74
C ALA A 28 -25.36 7.75 2.72
N ALA A 29 -24.33 6.99 2.38
CA ALA A 29 -23.72 5.96 3.23
C ALA A 29 -22.51 6.49 4.05
N GLY A 30 -22.46 7.81 4.30
CA GLY A 30 -21.39 8.54 5.00
C GLY A 30 -20.73 7.73 6.13
N TRP A 31 -19.41 7.75 6.28
CA TRP A 31 -18.71 8.79 7.05
C TRP A 31 -17.35 9.25 6.47
N LEU A 32 -16.91 8.72 5.32
CA LEU A 32 -15.54 8.99 4.82
C LEU A 32 -15.50 9.23 3.31
N ASP A 33 -15.48 10.51 2.96
CA ASP A 33 -15.34 11.00 1.57
C ASP A 33 -14.11 10.37 0.87
N ARG A 34 -14.20 10.20 -0.45
CA ARG A 34 -13.11 9.67 -1.27
C ARG A 34 -11.82 10.47 -1.07
N GLY A 35 -11.91 11.80 -1.11
CA GLY A 35 -10.76 12.68 -0.91
C GLY A 35 -10.14 12.48 0.47
N THR A 36 -10.96 12.41 1.52
CA THR A 36 -10.51 12.13 2.89
C THR A 36 -9.80 10.78 2.98
N SER A 37 -10.34 9.73 2.35
CA SER A 37 -9.72 8.40 2.38
C SER A 37 -8.34 8.38 1.73
N ILE A 38 -8.18 9.05 0.58
CA ILE A 38 -6.90 9.16 -0.12
C ILE A 38 -5.90 9.87 0.78
N VAL A 39 -6.29 10.96 1.42
CA VAL A 39 -5.41 11.70 2.36
C VAL A 39 -5.01 10.79 3.53
N LEU A 40 -5.96 10.12 4.19
CA LEU A 40 -5.66 9.25 5.32
C LEU A 40 -4.71 8.12 4.94
N VAL A 41 -5.04 7.34 3.90
CA VAL A 41 -4.21 6.20 3.47
C VAL A 41 -2.83 6.68 3.03
N ARG A 42 -2.74 7.84 2.35
CA ARG A 42 -1.45 8.45 1.98
C ARG A 42 -0.60 8.80 3.19
N TRP A 43 -1.19 9.38 4.24
CA TRP A 43 -0.48 9.71 5.47
C TRP A 43 -0.04 8.44 6.20
N ILE A 44 -0.94 7.46 6.35
CA ILE A 44 -0.65 6.18 7.02
C ILE A 44 0.51 5.47 6.31
N LEU A 45 0.40 5.24 5.00
CA LEU A 45 1.46 4.61 4.21
C LEU A 45 2.75 5.43 4.23
N GLY A 46 2.65 6.76 4.12
CA GLY A 46 3.80 7.67 4.14
C GLY A 46 4.59 7.58 5.45
N VAL A 47 3.91 7.59 6.60
CA VAL A 47 4.53 7.39 7.91
C VAL A 47 5.18 6.01 8.00
N GLN A 48 4.49 4.95 7.58
CA GLN A 48 5.02 3.59 7.64
C GLN A 48 6.29 3.42 6.81
N CYS A 49 6.29 3.87 5.56
CA CYS A 49 7.47 3.82 4.69
C CYS A 49 8.62 4.65 5.26
N LEU A 50 8.33 5.84 5.80
CA LEU A 50 9.36 6.70 6.38
C LEU A 50 9.98 6.07 7.64
N VAL A 51 9.15 5.57 8.57
CA VAL A 51 9.61 4.90 9.79
C VAL A 51 10.38 3.62 9.45
N SER A 52 9.87 2.79 8.54
CA SER A 52 10.54 1.56 8.08
C SER A 52 11.90 1.86 7.44
N GLY A 53 11.96 2.86 6.57
CA GLY A 53 13.20 3.30 5.93
C GLY A 53 14.20 3.79 6.97
N LEU A 54 13.84 4.79 7.80
CA LEU A 54 14.71 5.34 8.85
C LEU A 54 15.15 4.29 9.87
N ASN A 55 14.30 3.31 10.15
CA ASN A 55 14.62 2.21 11.05
C ASN A 55 15.87 1.41 10.62
N TRP A 56 16.20 1.37 9.32
CA TRP A 56 17.43 0.70 8.87
C TRP A 56 18.70 1.33 9.43
N TRP A 57 18.78 2.66 9.50
CA TRP A 57 19.96 3.39 9.98
C TRP A 57 19.92 3.66 11.48
N PHE A 58 18.76 4.04 12.00
CA PHE A 58 18.62 4.46 13.39
C PHE A 58 18.20 3.32 14.33
N LYS A 59 17.80 2.17 13.77
CA LYS A 59 17.32 1.00 14.53
C LYS A 59 16.29 1.45 15.58
N ILE A 60 15.20 2.08 15.15
CA ILE A 60 14.17 2.63 16.06
C ILE A 60 13.27 1.52 16.60
N LEU A 61 12.90 0.56 15.75
CA LEU A 61 12.06 -0.58 16.08
C LEU A 61 12.92 -1.78 16.49
N PRO A 62 12.40 -2.71 17.30
CA PRO A 62 13.04 -3.99 17.52
C PRO A 62 13.16 -4.71 16.17
N PHE A 63 14.36 -4.67 15.58
CA PHE A 63 14.67 -5.51 14.44
C PHE A 63 14.64 -6.96 14.92
N PRO A 64 14.10 -7.91 14.16
CA PRO A 64 14.53 -9.30 14.30
C PRO A 64 16.05 -9.26 14.19
N ASN A 65 16.73 -9.59 15.29
CA ASN A 65 18.16 -9.48 15.35
C ASN A 65 18.73 -10.45 14.31
N MET A 66 19.82 -10.11 13.64
CA MET A 66 20.57 -11.05 12.81
C MET A 66 21.00 -12.28 13.63
N PHE A 67 21.00 -12.12 14.96
CA PHE A 67 21.30 -13.12 15.97
C PHE A 67 20.07 -13.75 16.64
N ASP A 68 18.83 -13.47 16.19
CA ASP A 68 17.66 -14.21 16.67
C ASP A 68 17.78 -15.69 16.24
N PRO A 69 17.37 -16.63 17.12
CA PRO A 69 17.63 -18.05 16.90
C PRO A 69 17.07 -18.52 15.57
N VAL A 70 17.92 -19.26 14.84
CA VAL A 70 17.80 -19.81 13.46
C VAL A 70 16.51 -20.61 13.18
N GLY A 71 15.60 -20.73 14.14
CA GLY A 71 14.35 -21.49 14.06
C GLY A 71 13.23 -20.89 13.20
N LEU A 72 13.40 -19.70 12.59
CA LEU A 72 12.48 -19.15 11.59
C LEU A 72 13.24 -18.89 10.27
N PRO A 73 13.39 -19.93 9.42
CA PRO A 73 14.59 -20.07 8.59
C PRO A 73 14.65 -19.22 7.31
N MET A 74 13.54 -18.66 6.80
CA MET A 74 13.55 -18.12 5.44
C MET A 74 13.71 -16.59 5.35
N LYS A 75 12.96 -15.83 6.15
CA LYS A 75 13.03 -14.36 6.14
C LYS A 75 14.42 -13.86 6.52
N HIS A 76 15.06 -14.50 7.50
CA HIS A 76 16.42 -14.17 7.91
C HIS A 76 17.46 -14.49 6.84
N ALA A 77 17.37 -15.63 6.15
CA ALA A 77 18.34 -16.00 5.12
C ALA A 77 18.30 -15.04 3.92
N ILE A 78 17.10 -14.67 3.45
CA ILE A 78 16.96 -13.74 2.33
C ILE A 78 17.44 -12.34 2.73
N VAL A 79 17.05 -11.86 3.91
CA VAL A 79 17.50 -10.56 4.42
C VAL A 79 19.02 -10.55 4.65
N ALA A 80 19.60 -11.64 5.17
CA ALA A 80 21.04 -11.77 5.35
C ALA A 80 21.79 -11.64 4.01
N ILE A 81 21.35 -12.36 2.97
CA ILE A 81 21.94 -12.24 1.62
C ILE A 81 21.80 -10.80 1.07
N MET A 82 20.66 -10.15 1.28
CA MET A 82 20.47 -8.76 0.86
C MET A 82 21.35 -7.77 1.63
N ILE A 83 21.71 -8.08 2.87
CA ILE A 83 22.63 -7.30 3.69
C ILE A 83 24.07 -7.56 3.25
N ASP A 84 24.44 -8.82 2.97
CA ASP A 84 25.78 -9.20 2.51
C ASP A 84 26.14 -8.57 1.15
N THR A 85 25.15 -8.42 0.27
CA THR A 85 25.31 -7.68 -0.99
C THR A 85 25.43 -6.16 -0.78
N GLY A 86 25.06 -5.64 0.40
CA GLY A 86 25.31 -4.28 0.89
C GLY A 86 24.47 -3.16 0.26
N TRP A 87 24.26 -3.19 -1.05
CA TRP A 87 23.62 -2.11 -1.78
C TRP A 87 22.10 -2.29 -1.94
N MET A 88 21.62 -3.53 -2.08
CA MET A 88 20.21 -3.81 -2.39
C MET A 88 19.27 -3.39 -1.26
N PHE A 89 19.59 -3.78 -0.03
CA PHE A 89 18.77 -3.43 1.12
C PHE A 89 18.80 -1.91 1.40
N THR A 90 19.98 -1.30 1.27
CA THR A 90 20.16 0.15 1.40
C THR A 90 19.35 0.93 0.37
N ALA A 91 19.37 0.50 -0.90
CA ALA A 91 18.60 1.13 -1.97
C ALA A 91 17.09 1.02 -1.72
N ALA A 92 16.60 -0.16 -1.31
CA ALA A 92 15.19 -0.37 -0.97
C ALA A 92 14.74 0.58 0.16
N LYS A 93 15.55 0.72 1.22
CA LYS A 93 15.22 1.61 2.35
C LYS A 93 15.30 3.08 1.99
N LEU A 94 16.19 3.48 1.08
CA LEU A 94 16.19 4.84 0.52
C LEU A 94 14.92 5.11 -0.29
N VAL A 95 14.48 4.16 -1.12
CA VAL A 95 13.20 4.28 -1.84
C VAL A 95 12.04 4.42 -0.85
N GLU A 96 11.98 3.62 0.21
CA GLU A 96 10.95 3.77 1.25
C GLU A 96 10.95 5.16 1.90
N ILE A 97 12.11 5.73 2.22
CA ILE A 97 12.21 7.11 2.75
C ILE A 97 11.68 8.12 1.73
N LEU A 98 12.11 8.04 0.48
CA LEU A 98 11.70 8.97 -0.58
C LEU A 98 10.20 8.89 -0.83
N VAL A 99 9.63 7.69 -0.81
CA VAL A 99 8.18 7.44 -0.93
C VAL A 99 7.46 8.03 0.27
N GLY A 100 7.94 7.78 1.49
CA GLY A 100 7.39 8.34 2.71
C GLY A 100 7.31 9.86 2.65
N LEU A 101 8.41 10.52 2.31
CA LEU A 101 8.48 11.98 2.17
C LEU A 101 7.56 12.50 1.05
N ALA A 102 7.54 11.84 -0.10
CA ALA A 102 6.69 12.22 -1.23
C ALA A 102 5.19 12.14 -0.90
N LEU A 103 4.77 11.07 -0.20
CA LEU A 103 3.38 10.89 0.23
C LEU A 103 2.99 11.91 1.32
N LEU A 104 3.85 12.15 2.31
CA LEU A 104 3.58 13.09 3.39
C LEU A 104 3.50 14.54 2.90
N THR A 105 4.41 14.94 1.99
CA THR A 105 4.43 16.28 1.40
C THR A 105 3.48 16.44 0.22
N ASN A 106 2.80 15.36 -0.21
CA ASN A 106 1.99 15.31 -1.43
C ASN A 106 2.75 15.74 -2.69
N ARG A 107 4.07 15.54 -2.73
CA ARG A 107 4.93 15.93 -3.85
C ARG A 107 5.42 14.70 -4.58
N PHE A 108 5.13 14.59 -5.88
CA PHE A 108 5.45 13.42 -6.70
C PHE A 108 4.84 12.10 -6.19
N ALA A 109 3.76 12.15 -5.39
CA ALA A 109 3.13 10.97 -4.77
C ALA A 109 2.84 9.85 -5.79
N VAL A 110 2.17 10.22 -6.90
CA VAL A 110 1.81 9.30 -7.99
C VAL A 110 3.04 8.63 -8.60
N LEU A 111 4.07 9.40 -8.97
CA LEU A 111 5.32 8.85 -9.50
C LEU A 111 6.02 7.93 -8.50
N MET A 112 6.12 8.35 -7.25
CA MET A 112 6.81 7.60 -6.22
C MET A 112 6.10 6.29 -5.88
N LEU A 113 4.77 6.21 -5.96
CA LEU A 113 4.08 4.93 -5.83
C LEU A 113 4.50 3.94 -6.91
N VAL A 114 4.63 4.37 -8.17
CA VAL A 114 5.06 3.47 -9.25
C VAL A 114 6.50 2.98 -9.00
N VAL A 115 7.39 3.89 -8.59
CA VAL A 115 8.78 3.55 -8.23
C VAL A 115 8.83 2.60 -7.02
N ALA A 116 7.96 2.81 -6.02
CA ALA A 116 7.88 1.98 -4.81
C ALA A 116 7.31 0.60 -5.07
N PHE A 117 6.47 0.45 -6.09
CA PHE A 117 5.71 -0.77 -6.34
C PHE A 117 6.56 -2.05 -6.29
N PRO A 118 7.67 -2.19 -7.03
CA PRO A 118 8.51 -3.39 -6.93
C PRO A 118 9.10 -3.61 -5.53
N VAL A 119 9.46 -2.55 -4.82
CA VAL A 119 10.02 -2.63 -3.46
C VAL A 119 8.96 -3.15 -2.48
N LEU A 120 7.78 -2.54 -2.47
CA LEU A 120 6.70 -2.90 -1.55
C LEU A 120 6.07 -4.26 -1.89
N MET A 121 6.03 -4.61 -3.18
CA MET A 121 5.63 -5.95 -3.63
C MET A 121 6.61 -7.02 -3.12
N MET A 122 7.92 -6.76 -3.17
CA MET A 122 8.91 -7.69 -2.63
C MET A 122 8.79 -7.81 -1.10
N THR A 123 8.58 -6.71 -0.39
CA THR A 123 8.33 -6.75 1.07
C THR A 123 7.11 -7.61 1.39
N PHE A 124 6.00 -7.43 0.67
CA PHE A 124 4.82 -8.28 0.81
C PHE A 124 5.10 -9.74 0.48
N ALA A 125 5.81 -10.01 -0.61
CA ALA A 125 6.14 -11.37 -1.03
C ALA A 125 6.97 -12.11 0.03
N LEU A 126 7.97 -11.44 0.63
CA LEU A 126 8.79 -12.02 1.70
C LEU A 126 7.95 -12.45 2.90
N ASP A 127 6.98 -11.62 3.29
CA ASP A 127 6.10 -11.90 4.41
C ASP A 127 5.07 -12.98 4.07
N ALA A 128 4.47 -12.92 2.89
CA ALA A 128 3.48 -13.88 2.40
C ALA A 128 4.07 -15.29 2.25
N VAL A 129 5.28 -15.40 1.69
CA VAL A 129 6.00 -16.67 1.55
C VAL A 129 6.34 -17.23 2.94
N SER A 130 6.86 -16.39 3.84
CA SER A 130 7.19 -16.81 5.21
C SER A 130 5.97 -17.33 5.96
N PHE A 131 4.82 -16.68 5.81
CA PHE A 131 3.56 -17.18 6.36
C PHE A 131 3.11 -18.49 5.72
N GLY A 132 3.23 -18.63 4.40
CA GLY A 132 2.94 -19.89 3.70
C GLY A 132 3.76 -21.07 4.23
N HIS A 133 5.04 -20.86 4.54
CA HIS A 133 5.88 -21.86 5.20
C HIS A 133 5.42 -22.17 6.62
N ALA A 134 5.03 -21.17 7.41
CA ALA A 134 4.49 -21.39 8.74
C ALA A 134 3.19 -22.22 8.71
N VAL A 135 2.32 -21.99 7.72
CA VAL A 135 1.11 -22.79 7.49
C VAL A 135 1.46 -24.24 7.16
N ALA A 136 2.41 -24.47 6.24
CA ALA A 136 2.86 -25.82 5.90
C ALA A 136 3.45 -26.55 7.12
N GLY A 137 4.31 -25.88 7.89
CA GLY A 137 4.88 -26.43 9.12
C GLY A 137 3.84 -26.70 10.20
N ALA A 138 2.76 -25.92 10.27
CA ALA A 138 1.64 -26.19 11.19
C ALA A 138 0.89 -27.47 10.80
N PHE A 139 0.68 -27.72 9.50
CA PHE A 139 0.09 -28.97 9.01
C PHE A 139 1.01 -30.19 9.23
N ALA A 140 2.32 -29.99 9.23
CA ALA A 140 3.32 -31.01 9.55
C ALA A 140 3.50 -31.25 11.06
N GLY A 141 2.91 -30.41 11.92
CA GLY A 141 3.08 -30.47 13.38
C GLY A 141 4.41 -29.91 13.90
N GLU A 142 5.17 -29.20 13.05
CA GLU A 142 6.48 -28.62 13.38
C GLU A 142 6.38 -27.23 14.01
N VAL A 143 5.28 -26.51 13.72
CA VAL A 143 5.06 -25.13 14.16
C VAL A 143 3.92 -25.09 15.18
N THR A 144 4.19 -24.47 16.33
CA THR A 144 3.15 -24.26 17.35
C THR A 144 2.09 -23.26 16.87
N GLY A 145 0.85 -23.38 17.35
CA GLY A 145 -0.21 -22.41 17.01
C GLY A 145 0.15 -20.95 17.35
N ARG A 146 0.94 -20.73 18.41
CA ARG A 146 1.48 -19.40 18.76
C ARG A 146 2.40 -18.85 17.67
N ASN A 147 3.30 -19.67 17.13
CA ASN A 147 4.23 -19.26 16.08
C ASN A 147 3.49 -19.00 14.76
N LEU A 148 2.49 -19.82 14.43
CA LEU A 148 1.63 -19.59 13.28
C LEU A 148 0.87 -18.26 13.40
N TRP A 149 0.34 -17.97 14.59
CA TRP A 149 -0.34 -16.70 14.85
C TRP A 149 0.59 -15.50 14.74
N ALA A 150 1.81 -15.61 15.26
CA ALA A 150 2.84 -14.56 15.11
C ALA A 150 3.18 -14.32 13.63
N ALA A 151 3.36 -15.39 12.84
CA ALA A 151 3.62 -15.28 11.40
C ALA A 151 2.45 -14.64 10.62
N PHE A 152 1.22 -14.98 11.00
CA PHE A 152 0.02 -14.36 10.42
C PHE A 152 -0.05 -12.86 10.71
N LEU A 153 0.20 -12.47 11.96
CA LEU A 153 0.22 -11.05 12.36
C LEU A 153 1.35 -10.31 11.65
N ASP A 154 2.55 -10.90 11.56
CA ASP A 154 3.68 -10.30 10.83
C ASP A 154 3.31 -10.04 9.36
N MET A 155 2.70 -11.04 8.69
CA MET A 155 2.25 -10.90 7.31
C MET A 155 1.20 -9.80 7.11
N ILE A 156 0.20 -9.72 7.99
CA ILE A 156 -0.85 -8.70 7.87
C ILE A 156 -0.32 -7.31 8.19
N PHE A 157 0.38 -7.16 9.31
CA PHE A 157 0.74 -5.85 9.85
C PHE A 157 1.99 -5.25 9.21
N PHE A 158 2.84 -6.03 8.56
CA PHE A 158 3.96 -5.50 7.78
C PHE A 158 3.65 -5.47 6.28
N GLY A 159 3.98 -6.52 5.55
CA GLY A 159 3.87 -6.56 4.10
C GLY A 159 2.45 -6.37 3.58
N GLY A 160 1.46 -7.02 4.20
CA GLY A 160 0.06 -6.97 3.78
C GLY A 160 -0.55 -5.58 3.87
N ALA A 161 -0.37 -4.89 5.01
CA ALA A 161 -0.86 -3.54 5.23
C ALA A 161 -0.30 -2.54 4.20
N VAL A 162 1.01 -2.56 4.01
CA VAL A 162 1.72 -1.66 3.10
C VAL A 162 1.30 -1.91 1.64
N PHE A 163 1.23 -3.17 1.21
CA PHE A 163 0.82 -3.53 -0.14
C PHE A 163 -0.65 -3.21 -0.42
N LEU A 164 -1.53 -3.43 0.55
CA LEU A 164 -2.94 -3.10 0.44
C LEU A 164 -3.17 -1.59 0.26
N MET A 165 -2.53 -0.78 1.11
CA MET A 165 -2.60 0.68 1.01
C MET A 165 -2.01 1.20 -0.30
N GLN A 166 -0.86 0.66 -0.70
CA GLN A 166 -0.21 0.96 -1.98
C GLN A 166 -1.16 0.67 -3.14
N GLY A 167 -1.75 -0.53 -3.19
CA GLY A 167 -2.70 -0.94 -4.21
C GLY A 167 -3.93 -0.05 -4.25
N HIS A 168 -4.49 0.30 -3.09
CA HIS A 168 -5.62 1.22 -3.00
C HIS A 168 -5.29 2.59 -3.60
N LEU A 169 -4.17 3.21 -3.21
CA LEU A 169 -3.76 4.52 -3.74
C LEU A 169 -3.44 4.46 -5.24
N MET A 170 -2.80 3.39 -5.71
CA MET A 170 -2.54 3.20 -7.13
C MET A 170 -3.83 3.05 -7.95
N LEU A 171 -4.85 2.38 -7.41
CA LEU A 171 -6.16 2.27 -8.04
C LEU A 171 -6.92 3.61 -8.03
N GLU A 172 -6.86 4.36 -6.92
CA GLU A 172 -7.47 5.68 -6.81
C GLU A 172 -6.86 6.69 -7.79
N TRP A 173 -5.54 6.60 -8.02
CA TRP A 173 -4.81 7.40 -9.00
C TRP A 173 -4.64 6.71 -10.35
N PHE A 174 -5.39 5.63 -10.65
CA PHE A 174 -5.21 4.88 -11.89
C PHE A 174 -5.40 5.74 -13.14
N ALA A 175 -6.37 6.65 -13.11
CA ALA A 175 -6.60 7.62 -14.18
C ALA A 175 -5.36 8.49 -14.47
N ASN A 176 -4.56 8.79 -13.45
CA ASN A 176 -3.31 9.55 -13.57
C ASN A 176 -2.15 8.73 -14.17
N TYR A 177 -2.17 7.39 -14.12
CA TYR A 177 -1.18 6.56 -14.81
C TYR A 177 -1.59 6.20 -16.22
N ARG A 178 -2.90 6.15 -16.47
CA ARG A 178 -3.49 5.58 -17.68
C ARG A 178 -3.02 6.24 -18.98
N HIS A 179 -2.79 7.55 -18.96
CA HIS A 179 -2.28 8.26 -20.15
C HIS A 179 -0.81 7.94 -20.47
N LEU A 180 -0.05 7.41 -19.50
CA LEU A 180 1.31 6.91 -19.73
C LEU A 180 1.31 5.47 -20.28
N LEU A 181 0.23 4.72 -20.05
CA LEU A 181 0.14 3.29 -20.39
C LEU A 181 -0.60 3.01 -21.69
N VAL A 182 -1.40 3.96 -22.19
CA VAL A 182 -2.17 3.79 -23.42
C VAL A 182 -1.95 4.99 -24.33
N ALA A 183 -1.12 4.80 -25.35
CA ALA A 183 -1.20 5.60 -26.56
C ALA A 183 -2.30 4.99 -27.43
N THR A 184 -3.56 5.41 -27.28
CA THR A 184 -4.60 5.01 -28.23
C THR A 184 -4.41 5.80 -29.53
N PRO A 185 -4.19 5.15 -30.68
CA PRO A 185 -4.05 5.85 -31.96
C PRO A 185 -5.26 6.73 -32.31
N ASP A 186 -6.43 6.37 -31.77
CA ASP A 186 -7.72 6.94 -32.16
C ASP A 186 -8.26 7.96 -31.14
N GLY A 187 -7.50 8.28 -30.09
CA GLY A 187 -7.93 9.21 -29.03
C GLY A 187 -9.09 8.69 -28.16
N VAL A 188 -9.57 7.47 -28.39
CA VAL A 188 -10.62 6.86 -27.57
C VAL A 188 -10.07 6.57 -26.17
N ALA A 189 -10.74 7.12 -25.16
CA ALA A 189 -10.41 6.83 -23.78
C ALA A 189 -10.73 5.34 -23.49
N PRO A 190 -9.78 4.53 -22.99
CA PRO A 190 -10.05 3.16 -22.54
C PRO A 190 -11.31 3.00 -21.66
N ALA A 191 -11.91 1.80 -21.64
CA ALA A 191 -12.98 1.51 -20.69
C ALA A 191 -12.50 1.73 -19.24
N GLY A 192 -13.31 2.40 -18.42
CA GLY A 192 -13.00 2.61 -17.01
C GLY A 192 -13.10 1.30 -16.24
N TRP A 193 -12.06 0.94 -15.48
CA TRP A 193 -12.14 -0.10 -14.47
C TRP A 193 -12.61 0.54 -13.17
N SER A 194 -13.91 0.53 -12.91
CA SER A 194 -14.43 0.89 -11.60
C SER A 194 -15.49 -0.11 -11.19
N CYS A 195 -15.12 -1.01 -10.27
CA CYS A 195 -16.10 -1.75 -9.47
C CYS A 195 -16.26 -1.00 -8.14
N PRO A 196 -17.33 -0.20 -7.95
CA PRO A 196 -17.47 0.68 -6.79
C PRO A 196 -17.42 -0.09 -5.46
N ARG A 197 -18.00 -1.30 -5.44
CA ARG A 197 -18.00 -2.19 -4.27
C ARG A 197 -16.58 -2.62 -3.89
N LEU A 198 -15.75 -2.97 -4.88
CA LEU A 198 -14.36 -3.34 -4.64
C LEU A 198 -13.56 -2.15 -4.10
N MET A 199 -13.74 -0.96 -4.68
CA MET A 199 -13.06 0.26 -4.21
C MET A 199 -13.46 0.63 -2.78
N ALA A 200 -14.75 0.51 -2.44
CA ALA A 200 -15.23 0.72 -1.08
C ALA A 200 -14.62 -0.30 -0.09
N ALA A 201 -14.57 -1.58 -0.45
CA ALA A 201 -13.95 -2.61 0.38
C ALA A 201 -12.45 -2.36 0.58
N LEU A 202 -11.72 -2.05 -0.50
CA LEU A 202 -10.29 -1.74 -0.44
C LEU A 202 -9.99 -0.50 0.39
N ARG A 203 -10.83 0.53 0.31
CA ARG A 203 -10.72 1.74 1.13
C ARG A 203 -10.80 1.41 2.61
N TRP A 204 -11.85 0.71 3.02
CA TRP A 204 -12.04 0.33 4.42
C TRP A 204 -10.93 -0.58 4.92
N ALA A 205 -10.56 -1.59 4.13
CA ALA A 205 -9.48 -2.50 4.48
C ALA A 205 -8.14 -1.75 4.64
N SER A 206 -7.82 -0.82 3.74
CA SER A 206 -6.60 -0.01 3.82
C SER A 206 -6.54 0.87 5.05
N ILE A 207 -7.65 1.53 5.41
CA ILE A 207 -7.72 2.40 6.59
C ILE A 207 -7.61 1.58 7.87
N LEU A 208 -8.37 0.49 7.99
CA LEU A 208 -8.41 -0.31 9.22
C LEU A 208 -7.11 -1.07 9.43
N ILE A 209 -6.64 -1.81 8.42
CA ILE A 209 -5.42 -2.63 8.52
C ILE A 209 -4.19 -1.73 8.60
N GLY A 210 -4.09 -0.71 7.73
CA GLY A 210 -2.99 0.25 7.74
C GLY A 210 -2.93 1.09 9.01
N GLY A 211 -4.09 1.57 9.48
CA GLY A 211 -4.20 2.33 10.73
C GLY A 211 -3.78 1.49 11.95
N ALA A 212 -4.32 0.28 12.08
CA ALA A 212 -3.96 -0.63 13.16
C ALA A 212 -2.47 -1.02 13.10
N SER A 213 -1.93 -1.28 11.92
CA SER A 213 -0.50 -1.52 11.69
C SER A 213 0.36 -0.34 12.13
N THR A 214 -0.03 0.88 11.78
CA THR A 214 0.72 2.08 12.18
C THR A 214 0.72 2.25 13.68
N ILE A 215 -0.42 2.08 14.35
CA ILE A 215 -0.52 2.13 15.80
C ILE A 215 0.37 1.05 16.44
N TRP A 216 0.36 -0.16 15.89
CA TRP A 216 1.21 -1.26 16.35
C TRP A 216 2.70 -0.91 16.25
N ILE A 217 3.15 -0.41 15.09
CA ILE A 217 4.53 0.01 14.84
C ILE A 217 4.95 1.12 15.82
N LEU A 218 4.11 2.14 16.01
CA LEU A 218 4.40 3.23 16.94
C LEU A 218 4.41 2.76 18.40
N GLY A 219 3.54 1.82 18.77
CA GLY A 219 3.50 1.21 20.09
C GLY A 219 4.76 0.40 20.46
N MET A 220 5.50 -0.10 19.47
CA MET A 220 6.76 -0.83 19.70
C MET A 220 7.96 0.08 20.00
N ILE A 221 7.89 1.38 19.69
CA ILE A 221 8.96 2.35 19.93
C ILE A 221 9.33 2.45 21.43
N PRO A 222 8.39 2.69 22.37
CA PRO A 222 8.72 2.86 23.79
C PRO A 222 9.29 1.59 24.45
N PHE A 223 8.89 0.39 24.01
CA PHE A 223 9.41 -0.88 24.56
C PHE A 223 10.91 -1.07 24.34
N ARG A 224 11.49 -0.41 23.33
CA ARG A 224 12.94 -0.45 23.10
C ARG A 224 13.71 0.46 24.07
N ALA A 225 13.15 1.62 24.41
CA ALA A 225 13.81 2.57 25.30
C ALA A 225 14.00 2.01 26.72
N SER A 226 13.12 1.12 27.18
CA SER A 226 13.20 0.48 28.50
C SER A 226 14.11 -0.76 28.55
N GLY A 227 14.43 -1.38 27.40
CA GLY A 227 15.28 -2.57 27.32
C GLY A 227 16.79 -2.30 27.28
N ALA A 228 17.22 -1.04 27.16
CA ALA A 228 18.63 -0.64 27.09
C ALA A 228 19.35 -0.57 28.46
N HIS A 229 18.68 -1.00 29.54
CA HIS A 229 19.21 -1.02 30.91
C HIS A 229 19.19 -2.43 31.53
N GLY A 230 19.63 -3.44 30.77
CA GLY A 230 20.04 -4.73 31.31
C GLY A 230 21.58 -4.82 31.35
N PRO A 231 22.18 -5.29 32.46
CA PRO A 231 23.64 -5.35 32.63
C PRO A 231 24.36 -6.27 31.64
#